data_AF-A0A7C6NU42-F1
#
_entry.id   AF-A0A7C6NU42-F1
#
_cell.length_a   1.000
_cell.length_b   1.000
_cell.length_c   1.000
_cell.angle_alpha   90.00
_cell.angle_beta   90.00
_cell.angle_gamma   90.00
#
_symmetry.space_group_name_H-M   'P 1'
#
loop_
_entity.id
_entity.type
_entity.pdbx_description
1 polymer ?
#
loop_
_entity_poly.entity_id
_entity_poly.type
_entity_poly.pdbx_seq_one_letter_code
_entity_poly.pdbx_strand_id
1 'polypeptide(L)' 'MEKTLVMVFKNAEGRNASFSLAAPREDLTGQEVAQTMQELIDRNIFVTSGGELAEIGSARIVSREVTELELV' A
#
# COMPACT_ATOMS: atom_id res chain seq x y z
N MET A 1 -8.50 -8.36 14.94
CA MET A 1 -8.25 -8.37 13.49
C MET A 1 -7.60 -7.05 13.11
N GLU A 2 -6.29 -7.04 12.84
CA GLU A 2 -5.62 -5.85 12.35
C GLU A 2 -5.67 -5.84 10.83
N LYS A 3 -6.34 -4.84 10.25
CA LYS A 3 -6.32 -4.58 8.81
C LYS A 3 -5.15 -3.66 8.49
N THR A 4 -4.50 -3.93 7.38
CA THR A 4 -3.41 -3.10 6.86
C THR A 4 -3.68 -2.78 5.40
N LEU A 5 -3.74 -1.50 5.05
CA LEU A 5 -3.77 -1.07 3.66
C LEU A 5 -2.35 -1.13 3.11
N VAL A 6 -2.16 -1.89 2.04
CA VAL A 6 -0.89 -1.99 1.32
C VAL A 6 -1.08 -1.35 -0.05
N MET A 7 -0.32 -0.29 -0.30
CA MET A 7 -0.28 0.44 -1.56
C MET A 7 1.06 0.15 -2.25
N VAL A 8 0.99 -0.23 -3.51
CA VAL A 8 2.16 -0.59 -4.32
C VAL A 8 2.26 0.39 -5.47
N PHE A 9 3.44 0.95 -5.63
CA PHE A 9 3.80 1.90 -6.67
C PHE A 9 4.90 1.30 -7.55
N LYS A 10 5.00 1.79 -8.78
CA LYS A 10 6.19 1.65 -9.62
C LYS A 10 7.01 2.91 -9.48
N ASN A 11 8.32 2.75 -9.27
CA ASN A 11 9.24 3.88 -9.31
C ASN A 11 9.78 4.12 -10.72
N ALA A 12 10.58 5.17 -10.90
CA ALA A 12 11.16 5.55 -12.18
C ALA A 12 11.96 4.43 -12.88
N GLU A 13 12.54 3.48 -12.12
CA GLU A 13 13.23 2.31 -12.67
C GLU A 13 12.33 1.07 -12.85
N GLY A 14 11.01 1.22 -12.72
CA GLY A 14 10.03 0.14 -12.89
C GLY A 14 10.01 -0.88 -11.75
N ARG A 15 10.73 -0.62 -10.65
CA ARG A 15 10.74 -1.45 -9.44
C ARG A 15 9.53 -1.14 -8.57
N ASN A 16 9.08 -2.13 -7.79
CA ASN A 16 7.93 -1.98 -6.91
C ASN A 16 8.34 -1.35 -5.58
N ALA A 17 7.66 -0.27 -5.20
CA ALA A 17 7.74 0.32 -3.87
C ALA A 17 6.42 0.07 -3.13
N SER A 18 6.47 -0.45 -1.90
CA SER A 18 5.28 -0.77 -1.12
C SER A 18 5.20 0.09 0.14
N PHE A 19 4.03 0.69 0.36
CA PHE A 19 3.68 1.45 1.55
C PHE A 19 2.58 0.72 2.30
N SER A 20 2.76 0.57 3.61
CA SER A 20 1.81 -0.12 4.48
C SER A 20 1.27 0.86 5.52
N LEU A 21 -0.05 0.99 5.59
CA LEU A 21 -0.76 1.77 6.59
C LEU A 21 -1.54 0.82 7.49
N ALA A 22 -1.13 0.74 8.76
CA ALA A 22 -1.85 0.01 9.79
C ALA A 22 -3.15 0.73 10.17
N ALA A 23 -4.18 -0.04 10.55
CA ALA A 23 -5.48 0.48 10.94
C ALA A 23 -6.04 1.53 9.96
N PRO A 24 -6.20 1.18 8.67
CA PRO A 24 -6.80 2.09 7.70
C PRO A 24 -8.26 2.37 8.10
N ARG A 25 -8.77 3.54 7.68
CA ARG A 25 -10.18 3.89 7.84
C ARG A 25 -11.09 2.79 7.29
N GLU A 26 -12.20 2.54 7.97
CA GLU A 26 -13.12 1.45 7.63
C GLU A 26 -13.98 1.75 6.40
N ASP A 27 -14.20 3.03 6.11
CA ASP A 27 -15.04 3.55 5.03
C ASP A 27 -14.26 3.84 3.73
N LEU A 28 -13.03 3.32 3.61
CA LEU A 28 -12.20 3.55 2.42
C LEU A 28 -12.78 2.92 1.17
N THR A 29 -12.88 3.75 0.13
CA THR A 29 -13.19 3.31 -1.22
C THR A 29 -11.93 3.17 -2.07
N GLY A 30 -11.99 2.33 -3.11
CA GLY A 30 -10.89 2.22 -4.07
C GLY A 30 -10.56 3.54 -4.76
N GLN A 31 -11.55 4.43 -4.95
CA GLN A 31 -11.35 5.74 -5.56
C GLN A 31 -10.53 6.67 -4.67
N GLU A 32 -10.83 6.74 -3.39
CA GLU A 32 -10.07 7.58 -2.44
C GLU A 32 -8.63 7.11 -2.30
N VAL A 33 -8.42 5.78 -2.27
CA VAL A 33 -7.07 5.20 -2.25
C VAL A 33 -6.32 5.57 -3.54
N ALA A 34 -6.96 5.44 -4.70
CA ALA A 34 -6.34 5.80 -5.97
C ALA A 34 -6.00 7.30 -6.06
N GLN A 35 -6.89 8.18 -5.60
CA GLN A 35 -6.63 9.63 -5.54
C GLN A 35 -5.47 9.95 -4.60
N THR A 36 -5.43 9.33 -3.43
CA THR A 36 -4.32 9.49 -2.49
C THR A 36 -3.01 9.01 -3.11
N MET A 37 -3.02 7.85 -3.76
CA MET A 37 -1.84 7.33 -4.45
C MET A 37 -1.35 8.26 -5.57
N GLN A 38 -2.27 8.86 -6.33
CA GLN A 38 -1.92 9.83 -7.36
C GLN A 38 -1.31 11.10 -6.75
N GLU A 39 -1.90 11.61 -5.67
CA GLU A 39 -1.40 12.79 -4.96
C GLU A 39 0.02 12.55 -4.39
N LEU A 40 0.32 11.34 -3.93
CA LEU A 40 1.66 10.96 -3.47
C LEU A 40 2.70 10.98 -4.60
N ILE A 41 2.31 10.58 -5.81
CA ILE A 41 3.15 10.68 -7.02
C ILE A 41 3.33 12.15 -7.40
N ASP A 42 2.24 12.92 -7.50
CA ASP A 42 2.27 14.32 -7.94
C ASP A 42 3.07 15.21 -6.98
N ARG A 43 2.96 14.96 -5.67
CA ARG A 43 3.75 15.67 -4.66
C ARG A 43 5.24 15.31 -4.75
N ASN A 44 5.56 14.13 -5.25
CA ASN A 44 6.92 13.65 -5.46
C ASN A 44 7.85 13.87 -4.24
N ILE A 45 7.31 13.64 -3.05
CA ILE A 45 8.02 13.83 -1.77
C ILE A 45 8.68 12.54 -1.26
N PHE A 46 8.46 11.42 -1.93
CA PHE A 46 9.00 10.11 -1.55
C PHE A 46 10.02 9.61 -2.56
N VAL A 47 11.26 9.48 -2.10
CA VAL A 47 12.36 8.89 -2.88
C VAL A 47 12.55 7.44 -2.45
N THR A 48 12.54 6.52 -3.41
CA THR A 48 12.77 5.10 -3.20
C THR A 48 14.18 4.73 -3.69
N SER A 49 14.64 3.51 -3.39
CA SER A 49 15.94 3.02 -3.86
C SER A 49 16.08 2.95 -5.40
N GLY A 50 14.99 3.09 -6.16
CA GLY A 50 15.00 3.18 -7.62
C GLY A 50 14.38 4.46 -8.16
N GLY A 51 14.53 5.55 -7.42
CA GLY A 51 14.04 6.87 -7.80
C GLY A 51 12.66 7.20 -7.25
N GLU A 52 12.05 8.20 -7.87
CA GLU A 52 10.75 8.77 -7.50
C GLU A 52 9.61 7.80 -7.81
N LEU A 53 8.45 8.00 -7.18
CA LEU A 53 7.23 7.27 -7.53
C LEU A 53 6.77 7.73 -8.91
N ALA A 54 6.55 6.79 -9.83
CA ALA A 54 6.20 7.09 -11.22
C ALA A 54 4.78 6.67 -11.57
N GLU A 55 4.32 5.50 -11.11
CA GLU A 55 2.98 4.98 -11.46
C GLU A 55 2.32 4.25 -10.29
N ILE A 56 0.98 4.23 -10.31
CA ILE A 56 0.15 3.43 -9.42
C ILE A 56 0.24 1.96 -9.86
N GLY A 57 0.67 1.08 -8.95
CA GLY A 57 0.73 -0.36 -9.20
C GLY A 57 -0.54 -1.09 -8.78
N SER A 58 -0.79 -1.15 -7.48
CA SER A 58 -1.99 -1.80 -6.92
C SER A 58 -2.24 -1.37 -5.47
N ALA A 59 -3.46 -1.52 -4.98
CA ALA A 59 -3.78 -1.33 -3.57
C ALA A 59 -4.62 -2.51 -3.06
N ARG A 60 -4.35 -2.95 -1.83
CA ARG A 60 -5.08 -4.06 -1.20
C ARG A 60 -5.15 -3.90 0.30
N ILE A 61 -6.27 -4.31 0.89
CA ILE A 61 -6.41 -4.45 2.33
C ILE A 61 -6.03 -5.88 2.70
N VAL A 62 -5.06 -6.02 3.58
CA VAL A 62 -4.60 -7.31 4.11
C VAL A 62 -5.13 -7.43 5.53
N SER A 63 -5.81 -8.54 5.82
CA SER A 63 -6.15 -8.95 7.19
C SER A 63 -5.48 -10.29 7.45
N ARG A 64 -4.85 -10.44 8.62
CA ARG A 64 -4.24 -11.69 9.05
C ARG A 64 -5.03 -12.26 10.21
N GLU A 65 -5.44 -13.51 10.06
CA GLU A 65 -5.98 -14.33 11.14
C GLU A 65 -4.95 -15.41 11.45
N VAL A 66 -4.57 -15.54 12.72
CA VAL A 66 -3.62 -16.55 13.19
C VAL A 66 -4.39 -17.45 14.15
N THR A 67 -4.45 -18.73 13.80
CA THR A 67 -5.08 -19.77 14.63
C THR A 67 -3.99 -20.75 15.02
N GLU A 68 -3.70 -20.82 16.32
CA GLU A 68 -2.79 -21.83 16.87
C GLU A 68 -3.49 -23.19 16.87
N LEU A 69 -2.78 -24.24 16.42
CA LEU A 69 -3.28 -25.60 16.43
C LEU A 69 -2.52 -26.40 17.48
N GLU A 70 -3.24 -27.14 18.32
CA GLU A 70 -2.63 -28.12 19.22
C GLU A 70 -2.11 -29.31 18.40
N LEU A 71 -0.84 -29.66 18.61
CA LEU A 71 -0.21 -30.84 18.04
C LEU A 71 -0.33 -31.98 19.06
N VAL A 72 -0.98 -33.07 18.66
CA VAL A 72 -1.09 -34.32 19.44
C VAL A 72 -0.01 -35.32 19.08
#